data_AF-A0A958SFD3-F1
#
_entry.id   AF-A0A958SFD3-F1
#
_cell.length_a   1.000
_cell.length_b   1.000
_cell.length_c   1.000
_cell.angle_alpha   90.00
_cell.angle_beta   90.00
_cell.angle_gamma   90.00
#
_symmetry.space_group_name_H-M   'P 1'
#
loop_
_entity.id
_entity.type
_entity.pdbx_description
1 polymer ?
#
loop_
_entity_poly.entity_id
_entity_poly.type
_entity_poly.pdbx_seq_one_letter_code
_entity_poly.pdbx_strand_id
1 'polypeptide(L)'
;MKGLIYTFFYGTGLLVAYALSPFSAKLRKGFLGRRHLLDRVRAQCAGWEKPLWFHVASSGELEQCLPVLDAIKRQEPERKIFLSVFSPSGLQGLKKEEERRRACGIEVPWDYAYYFSFDLAFFLHPFLDALRPE
;
A
#
# COMPACT_ATOMS: atom_id res chain seq x y z
N MET A 1 28.22 3.06 5.84
CA MET A 1 27.95 4.19 6.77
C MET A 1 26.62 4.91 6.48
N LYS A 2 26.33 5.34 5.24
CA LYS A 2 25.07 6.06 4.90
C LYS A 2 23.78 5.28 5.23
N GLY A 3 23.72 3.98 4.93
CA GLY A 3 22.55 3.15 5.27
C GLY A 3 22.29 3.01 6.77
N LEU A 4 23.35 2.86 7.58
CA LEU A 4 23.26 2.80 9.04
C LEU A 4 22.68 4.10 9.63
N ILE A 5 23.11 5.25 9.12
CA ILE A 5 22.60 6.56 9.54
C ILE A 5 21.10 6.66 9.21
N TYR A 6 20.71 6.30 7.99
CA TYR A 6 19.31 6.30 7.58
C TYR A 6 18.44 5.41 8.47
N THR A 7 18.85 4.14 8.64
CA THR A 7 18.14 3.17 9.49
C THR A 7 18.01 3.67 10.92
N PHE A 8 19.06 4.27 11.48
CA PHE A 8 19.02 4.80 12.84
C PHE A 8 18.00 5.93 12.98
N PHE A 9 18.05 6.96 12.13
CA PHE A 9 17.15 8.10 12.24
C PHE A 9 15.70 7.75 11.90
N TYR A 10 15.47 7.01 10.81
CA TYR A 10 14.13 6.58 10.42
C TYR A 10 13.54 5.63 11.47
N GLY A 11 14.32 4.65 11.94
CA GLY A 11 13.90 3.71 12.98
C GLY A 11 13.55 4.42 14.29
N THR A 12 14.39 5.36 14.72
CA THR A 12 14.12 6.18 15.92
C THR A 12 12.84 7.01 15.74
N GLY A 13 12.68 7.66 14.59
CA GLY A 13 11.46 8.40 14.27
C GLY A 13 10.20 7.54 14.28
N LEU A 14 10.29 6.31 13.76
CA LEU A 14 9.20 5.34 13.77
C LEU A 14 8.84 4.90 15.20
N LEU A 15 9.84 4.67 16.06
CA LEU A 15 9.62 4.35 17.47
C LEU A 15 8.93 5.50 18.22
N VAL A 16 9.37 6.74 18.01
CA VAL A 16 8.71 7.92 18.58
C VAL A 16 7.28 8.04 18.08
N ALA A 17 7.05 7.88 16.76
CA ALA A 17 5.71 7.90 16.18
C ALA A 17 4.82 6.79 16.76
N TYR A 18 5.37 5.60 17.01
CA TYR A 18 4.66 4.49 17.63
C TYR A 18 4.28 4.81 19.08
N ALA A 19 5.21 5.33 19.88
CA ALA A 19 4.97 5.75 21.25
C ALA A 19 3.91 6.85 21.36
N LEU A 20 3.88 7.77 20.40
CA LEU A 20 2.87 8.85 20.32
C LEU A 20 1.53 8.40 19.69
N SER A 21 1.44 7.17 19.16
CA SER A 21 0.25 6.70 18.46
C SER A 21 -1.04 6.66 19.32
N PRO A 22 -1.02 6.39 20.64
CA PRO A 22 -2.23 6.47 21.47
C PRO A 22 -2.88 7.86 21.45
N PHE A 23 -2.07 8.91 21.30
CA PHE A 23 -2.48 10.32 21.32
C PHE A 23 -2.85 10.88 19.94
N SER A 24 -2.59 10.14 18.86
CA SER A 24 -2.89 10.58 17.49
C SER A 24 -3.68 9.52 16.73
N ALA A 25 -4.93 9.82 16.41
CA ALA A 25 -5.78 8.92 15.63
C ALA A 25 -5.18 8.59 14.26
N LYS A 26 -4.46 9.53 13.64
CA LYS A 26 -3.78 9.31 12.35
C LYS A 26 -2.65 8.29 12.49
N LEU A 27 -1.76 8.48 13.47
CA LEU A 27 -0.67 7.53 13.73
C LEU A 27 -1.23 6.15 14.11
N ARG A 28 -2.20 6.10 15.04
CA ARG A 28 -2.87 4.85 15.43
C ARG A 28 -3.43 4.08 14.25
N LYS A 29 -4.17 4.76 13.36
CA LYS A 29 -4.71 4.15 12.13
C LYS A 29 -3.60 3.64 11.21
N GLY A 30 -2.49 4.40 11.09
CA GLY A 30 -1.34 4.02 10.25
C GLY A 30 -0.61 2.78 10.75
N PHE A 31 -0.42 2.62 12.06
CA PHE A 31 0.19 1.43 12.65
C PHE A 31 -0.76 0.24 12.65
N LEU A 32 -2.00 0.41 13.13
CA LEU A 32 -2.98 -0.68 13.15
C LEU A 32 -3.30 -1.19 11.75
N GLY A 33 -3.35 -0.29 10.77
CA GLY A 33 -3.55 -0.63 9.38
C GLY A 33 -2.45 -1.49 8.77
N ARG A 34 -1.22 -1.39 9.28
CA ARG A 34 -0.09 -2.22 8.86
C ARG A 34 0.09 -3.49 9.70
N ARG A 35 -0.76 -3.71 10.72
CA ARG A 35 -0.71 -4.96 11.50
C ARG A 35 -1.01 -6.13 10.57
N HIS A 36 -0.18 -7.18 10.62
CA HIS A 36 -0.26 -8.35 9.73
C HIS A 36 -0.15 -8.01 8.24
N LEU A 37 0.49 -6.89 7.88
CA LEU A 37 0.66 -6.49 6.47
C LEU A 37 1.29 -7.61 5.64
N LEU A 38 2.41 -8.15 6.11
CA LEU A 38 3.16 -9.18 5.39
C LEU A 38 2.31 -10.44 5.17
N ASP A 39 1.59 -10.90 6.20
CA ASP A 39 0.74 -12.08 6.10
C ASP A 39 -0.38 -11.89 5.08
N ARG A 40 -1.00 -10.70 5.04
CA ARG A 40 -2.04 -10.36 4.07
C ARG A 40 -1.49 -10.35 2.64
N VAL A 41 -0.34 -9.72 2.42
CA VAL A 41 0.29 -9.65 1.09
C VAL A 41 0.68 -11.04 0.63
N ARG A 42 1.28 -11.86 1.49
CA ARG A 42 1.61 -13.26 1.17
C ARG A 42 0.39 -14.08 0.80
N ALA A 43 -0.71 -13.93 1.54
CA ALA A 43 -1.94 -14.68 1.27
C ALA A 43 -2.61 -14.23 -0.03
N GLN A 44 -2.74 -12.92 -0.25
CA GLN A 44 -3.51 -12.38 -1.37
C GLN A 44 -2.74 -12.42 -2.70
N CYS A 45 -1.43 -12.24 -2.66
CA CYS A 45 -0.55 -12.29 -3.83
C CYS A 45 0.09 -13.68 -4.03
N ALA A 46 -0.38 -14.70 -3.31
CA ALA A 46 0.06 -16.08 -3.51
C ALA A 46 -0.23 -16.51 -4.96
N GLY A 47 0.79 -17.03 -5.64
CA GLY A 47 0.68 -17.48 -7.03
C GLY A 47 0.60 -16.36 -8.07
N TRP A 48 0.68 -15.08 -7.68
CA TRP A 48 0.83 -13.99 -8.65
C TRP A 48 2.24 -14.05 -9.26
N GLU A 49 2.31 -13.92 -10.58
CA GLU A 49 3.56 -13.83 -11.32
C GLU A 49 3.77 -12.39 -11.77
N LYS A 50 4.80 -11.72 -11.22
CA LYS A 50 5.23 -10.37 -11.60
C LYS A 50 4.06 -9.37 -11.76
N PRO A 51 3.29 -9.11 -10.68
CA PRO A 51 2.25 -8.12 -10.74
C PRO A 51 2.83 -6.73 -11.00
N LEU A 52 2.07 -5.91 -11.71
CA LEU A 52 2.38 -4.49 -11.85
C LEU A 52 2.08 -3.79 -10.53
N TRP A 53 3.08 -3.11 -9.98
CA TRP A 53 2.98 -2.46 -8.68
C TRP A 53 2.87 -0.95 -8.82
N PHE A 54 1.78 -0.39 -8.30
CA PHE A 54 1.61 1.05 -8.12
C PHE A 54 1.69 1.45 -6.65
N HIS A 55 2.31 2.59 -6.40
CA HIS A 55 2.33 3.21 -5.09
C HIS A 55 1.80 4.64 -5.15
N VAL A 56 0.91 4.97 -4.23
CA VAL A 56 0.45 6.35 -3.99
C VAL A 56 0.62 6.69 -2.51
N ALA A 57 1.18 7.85 -2.19
CA ALA A 57 1.37 8.29 -0.83
C ALA A 57 0.05 8.74 -0.17
N SER A 58 -0.90 9.28 -0.96
CA SER A 58 -2.12 9.91 -0.46
C SER A 58 -3.37 9.67 -1.31
N SER A 59 -4.53 10.18 -0.84
CA SER A 59 -5.79 10.09 -1.57
C SER A 59 -5.84 10.99 -2.82
N GLY A 60 -5.15 12.14 -2.81
CA GLY A 60 -5.11 13.01 -4.00
C GLY A 60 -4.34 12.36 -5.14
N GLU A 61 -3.23 11.69 -4.83
CA GLU A 61 -2.45 10.92 -5.81
C GLU A 61 -3.21 9.68 -6.30
N LEU A 62 -4.03 9.07 -5.45
CA LEU A 62 -4.92 7.99 -5.87
C LEU A 62 -5.87 8.46 -6.98
N GLU A 63 -6.55 9.59 -6.80
CA GLU A 63 -7.48 10.13 -7.80
C GLU A 63 -6.81 10.37 -9.16
N GLN A 64 -5.57 10.86 -9.14
CA GLN A 64 -4.78 11.07 -10.36
C GLN A 64 -4.33 9.75 -11.01
N CYS A 65 -4.13 8.69 -10.21
CA CYS A 65 -3.68 7.39 -10.67
C CYS A 65 -4.82 6.55 -11.31
N LEU A 66 -6.07 6.72 -10.86
CA LEU A 66 -7.24 5.99 -11.35
C LEU A 66 -7.36 5.90 -12.89
N PRO A 67 -7.32 7.02 -13.66
CA PRO A 67 -7.45 6.95 -15.11
C PRO A 67 -6.32 6.14 -15.77
N VAL A 68 -5.12 6.14 -15.18
CA VAL A 68 -3.97 5.36 -15.66
C VAL A 68 -4.21 3.87 -15.41
N LEU A 69 -4.65 3.50 -14.20
CA LEU A 69 -4.98 2.11 -13.87
C LEU A 69 -6.12 1.57 -14.73
N ASP A 70 -7.16 2.38 -14.97
CA ASP A 70 -8.27 2.03 -15.85
C ASP A 70 -7.83 1.83 -17.31
N ALA A 71 -6.87 2.63 -17.79
CA ALA A 71 -6.32 2.46 -19.13
C ALA A 71 -5.52 1.15 -19.24
N ILE A 72 -4.69 0.85 -18.23
CA ILE A 72 -3.91 -0.40 -18.19
C ILE A 72 -4.83 -1.61 -18.15
N LYS A 73 -5.82 -1.66 -17.25
CA LYS A 73 -6.76 -2.78 -17.18
C LYS A 73 -7.60 -2.97 -18.43
N ARG A 74 -7.83 -1.92 -19.21
CA ARG A 74 -8.48 -2.03 -20.52
C ARG A 74 -7.57 -2.66 -21.59
N GLN A 75 -6.26 -2.41 -21.52
CA GLN A 75 -5.29 -2.94 -22.49
C GLN A 75 -4.80 -4.35 -22.11
N GLU A 76 -4.61 -4.61 -20.82
CA GLU A 76 -4.16 -5.89 -20.25
C GLU A 76 -5.09 -6.34 -19.10
N PRO A 77 -6.31 -6.85 -19.40
CA PRO A 77 -7.30 -7.20 -18.35
C PRO A 77 -6.79 -8.22 -17.33
N GLU A 78 -6.02 -9.20 -17.80
CA GLU A 78 -5.47 -10.29 -16.99
C GLU A 78 -4.24 -9.87 -16.15
N ARG A 79 -3.65 -8.70 -16.43
CA ARG A 79 -2.46 -8.23 -15.71
C ARG A 79 -2.79 -7.99 -14.25
N LYS A 80 -2.13 -8.70 -13.33
CA LYS A 80 -2.31 -8.48 -11.89
C LYS A 80 -1.74 -7.13 -11.48
N ILE A 81 -2.55 -6.33 -10.80
CA ILE A 81 -2.16 -5.01 -10.28
C ILE A 81 -2.25 -5.01 -8.75
N PHE A 82 -1.12 -4.70 -8.12
CA PHE A 82 -1.06 -4.40 -6.70
C PHE A 82 -0.94 -2.89 -6.48
N LEU A 83 -1.88 -2.29 -5.77
CA LEU A 83 -1.89 -0.85 -5.47
C LEU A 83 -1.64 -0.60 -3.98
N SER A 84 -0.55 0.08 -3.66
CA SER A 84 -0.19 0.37 -2.29
C SER A 84 -0.41 1.83 -1.90
N VAL A 85 -0.84 2.05 -0.66
CA VAL A 85 -0.98 3.38 -0.06
C VAL A 85 -0.07 3.57 1.15
N PHE A 86 0.52 4.74 1.33
CA PHE A 86 1.28 5.00 2.57
C PHE A 86 0.42 5.56 3.71
N SER A 87 -0.48 6.50 3.42
CA SER A 87 -1.20 7.24 4.45
C SER A 87 -2.57 6.64 4.81
N PRO A 88 -3.07 6.88 6.05
CA PRO A 88 -4.44 6.49 6.41
C PRO A 88 -5.53 7.14 5.56
N SER A 89 -5.27 8.31 4.98
CA SER A 89 -6.18 8.94 4.02
C SER A 89 -6.17 8.21 2.68
N GLY A 90 -5.02 7.73 2.21
CA GLY A 90 -4.92 6.87 1.03
C GLY A 90 -5.78 5.61 1.17
N LEU A 91 -5.71 4.90 2.30
CA LEU A 91 -6.55 3.71 2.52
C LEU A 91 -8.05 4.05 2.58
N GLN A 92 -8.40 5.19 3.16
CA GLN A 92 -9.80 5.66 3.16
C GLN A 92 -10.26 6.01 1.73
N GLY A 93 -9.38 6.61 0.92
CA GLY A 93 -9.63 6.90 -0.49
C GLY A 93 -9.91 5.63 -1.29
N LEU A 94 -9.10 4.57 -1.10
CA LEU A 94 -9.34 3.27 -1.72
C LEU A 94 -10.73 2.73 -1.39
N LYS A 95 -11.09 2.68 -0.10
CA LYS A 95 -12.41 2.17 0.31
C LYS A 95 -13.57 2.96 -0.28
N LYS A 96 -13.48 4.30 -0.27
CA LYS A 96 -14.50 5.17 -0.87
C LYS A 96 -14.64 4.92 -2.36
N GLU A 97 -13.52 4.71 -3.05
CA GLU A 97 -13.51 4.45 -4.48
C GLU A 97 -14.09 3.05 -4.80
N GLU A 98 -13.75 2.03 -4.02
CA GLU A 98 -14.36 0.69 -4.12
C GLU A 98 -15.87 0.75 -3.94
N GLU A 99 -16.35 1.47 -2.91
CA GLU A 99 -17.77 1.67 -2.65
C GLU A 99 -18.47 2.43 -3.79
N ARG A 100 -17.86 3.53 -4.27
CA ARG A 100 -18.38 4.33 -5.38
C ARG A 100 -18.52 3.51 -6.66
N ARG A 101 -17.48 2.76 -7.03
CA ARG A 101 -17.48 1.94 -8.25
C ARG A 101 -18.46 0.78 -8.14
N ARG A 102 -18.52 0.11 -6.99
CA ARG A 102 -19.51 -0.95 -6.71
C ARG A 102 -20.94 -0.44 -6.88
N ALA A 103 -21.24 0.76 -6.37
CA ALA A 103 -22.56 1.37 -6.52
C ALA A 103 -22.94 1.66 -7.99
N CYS A 104 -21.95 1.85 -8.87
CA CYS A 104 -22.14 2.03 -10.30
C CYS A 104 -22.04 0.72 -11.12
N GLY A 105 -21.80 -0.43 -10.49
CA GLY A 105 -21.54 -1.69 -11.20
C GLY A 105 -20.23 -1.69 -11.99
N ILE A 106 -19.26 -0.88 -11.59
CA ILE A 106 -17.94 -0.76 -12.22
C ILE A 106 -16.92 -1.50 -11.37
N GLU A 107 -16.00 -2.23 -12.00
CA GLU A 107 -14.90 -2.88 -11.31
C GLU A 107 -13.77 -1.91 -10.97
N VAL A 108 -13.03 -2.22 -9.90
CA VAL A 108 -11.84 -1.46 -9.53
C VAL A 108 -10.67 -1.87 -10.40
N PRO A 109 -9.76 -0.96 -10.76
CA PRO A 109 -8.68 -1.26 -11.70
C PRO A 109 -7.43 -1.82 -10.99
N TRP A 110 -7.62 -2.56 -9.90
CA TRP A 110 -6.57 -3.27 -9.17
C TRP A 110 -7.09 -4.62 -8.68
N ASP A 111 -6.20 -5.60 -8.56
CA ASP A 111 -6.54 -6.92 -8.04
C ASP A 111 -6.40 -6.98 -6.51
N TYR A 112 -5.50 -6.16 -5.95
CA TYR A 112 -5.38 -5.99 -4.52
C TYR A 112 -4.82 -4.61 -4.18
N ALA A 113 -5.42 -3.95 -3.19
CA ALA A 113 -4.92 -2.69 -2.68
C ALA A 113 -4.80 -2.67 -1.16
N TYR A 114 -3.65 -2.26 -0.65
CA TYR A 114 -3.42 -2.20 0.80
C TYR A 114 -2.27 -1.27 1.18
N TYR A 115 -1.85 -1.27 2.44
CA TYR A 115 -0.74 -0.43 2.87
C TYR A 115 0.59 -0.84 2.24
N PHE A 116 1.45 0.15 2.00
CA PHE A 116 2.88 -0.04 1.82
C PHE A 116 3.57 -0.30 3.16
N SER A 117 4.68 -1.05 3.12
CA SER A 117 5.51 -1.36 4.28
C SER A 117 6.16 -0.10 4.88
N PHE A 118 6.74 -0.24 6.07
CA PHE A 118 7.62 0.82 6.58
C PHE A 118 8.99 0.71 5.90
N ASP A 119 9.66 1.84 5.73
CA ASP A 119 10.89 1.94 4.94
C ASP A 119 12.15 1.55 5.74
N LEU A 120 12.05 0.43 6.45
CA LEU A 120 13.20 -0.25 7.04
C LEU A 120 13.37 -1.57 6.32
N ALA A 121 14.62 -1.92 5.99
CA ALA A 121 14.99 -3.17 5.32
C ALA A 121 14.27 -4.40 5.92
N PHE A 122 14.15 -4.45 7.25
CA PHE A 122 13.46 -5.51 7.98
C PHE A 122 11.98 -5.69 7.58
N PHE A 123 11.26 -4.62 7.27
CA PHE A 123 9.86 -4.67 6.83
C PHE A 123 9.71 -4.64 5.31
N LEU A 124 10.62 -3.96 4.62
CA LEU A 124 10.53 -3.72 3.19
C LEU A 124 10.91 -4.97 2.39
N HIS A 125 12.03 -5.63 2.71
CA HIS A 125 12.47 -6.78 1.92
C HIS A 125 11.46 -7.93 1.94
N PRO A 126 10.93 -8.39 3.10
CA PRO A 126 9.93 -9.46 3.10
C PRO A 126 8.65 -9.09 2.35
N PHE A 127 8.28 -7.80 2.35
CA PHE A 127 7.13 -7.30 1.61
C PHE A 127 7.38 -7.37 0.09
N LEU A 128 8.53 -6.91 -0.38
CA LEU A 128 8.92 -6.98 -1.79
C LEU A 128 9.08 -8.44 -2.24
N ASP A 129 9.67 -9.29 -1.41
CA ASP A 129 9.82 -10.73 -1.67
C ASP A 129 8.47 -11.47 -1.72
N ALA A 130 7.48 -11.00 -0.98
CA ALA A 130 6.12 -11.54 -1.05
C ALA A 130 5.40 -11.08 -2.34
N LEU A 131 5.57 -9.82 -2.73
CA LEU A 131 4.89 -9.23 -3.87
C LEU A 131 5.52 -9.64 -5.22
N ARG A 132 6.85 -9.72 -5.28
CA ARG A 132 7.66 -10.03 -6.48
C ARG A 132 7.21 -9.23 -7.71
N PRO A 133 7.16 -7.89 -7.63
CA PRO A 133 6.66 -7.06 -8.72
C PRO A 133 7.53 -7.19 -9.97
N GLU A 134 6.97 -6.82 -11.13
CA GLU A 134 7.68 -6.77 -12.42
C GLU A 134 8.92 -5.87 -12.41
#